data_AF-A0A1V6EQP7-F1
#
_entry.id   AF-A0A1V6EQP7-F1
#
_cell.length_a   1.000
_cell.length_b   1.000
_cell.length_c   1.000
_cell.angle_alpha   90.00
_cell.angle_beta   90.00
_cell.angle_gamma   90.00
#
_symmetry.space_group_name_H-M   'P 1'
#
loop_
_entity.id
_entity.type
_entity.pdbx_description
1 polymer ?
#
loop_
_entity_poly.entity_id
_entity_poly.type
_entity_poly.pdbx_seq_one_letter_code
_entity_poly.pdbx_strand_id
1 'polypeptide(L)' 'MACINAEIVGQVDGKIQASEILTLRATAVVQGEIKISTLIVEPNALFNGTCEMFRKDASAE' A
#
# COMPACT_ATOMS: atom_id res chain seq x y z
N MET A 1 -10.14 -8.75 -1.82
CA MET A 1 -8.84 -9.40 -1.55
C MET A 1 -8.18 -8.57 -0.46
N ALA A 2 -8.12 -9.08 0.76
CA ALA A 2 -7.57 -8.38 1.91
C ALA A 2 -6.44 -9.22 2.47
N CYS A 3 -5.24 -8.65 2.56
CA CYS A 3 -4.03 -9.30 3.04
C CYS A 3 -3.48 -8.53 4.24
N ILE A 4 -2.70 -9.18 5.09
CA ILE A 4 -2.04 -8.50 6.22
C ILE A 4 -0.88 -7.67 5.69
N ASN A 5 0.00 -8.30 4.91
CA ASN A 5 1.11 -7.66 4.24
C ASN A 5 1.02 -7.93 2.73
N ALA A 6 1.46 -6.98 1.91
CA ALA A 6 1.47 -7.12 0.47
C ALA A 6 2.72 -6.47 -0.13
N GLU A 7 3.26 -7.09 -1.18
CA GLU A 7 4.35 -6.55 -1.99
C GLU A 7 3.86 -6.41 -3.43
N ILE A 8 4.06 -5.25 -4.03
CA ILE A 8 3.71 -4.97 -5.42
C ILE A 8 4.98 -4.94 -6.25
N VAL A 9 5.00 -5.74 -7.32
CA VAL A 9 6.05 -5.79 -8.34
C VAL A 9 5.37 -5.60 -9.69
N GLY A 10 5.88 -4.68 -10.51
CA GLY A 10 5.25 -4.36 -11.80
C GLY A 10 4.02 -3.48 -11.65
N GLN A 11 3.07 -3.58 -12.59
CA GLN A 11 1.95 -2.65 -12.66
C GLN A 11 0.67 -3.21 -12.03
N VAL A 12 0.01 -2.41 -11.20
CA VAL A 12 -1.31 -2.69 -10.63
C VAL A 12 -2.23 -1.50 -10.88
N ASP A 13 -3.43 -1.79 -11.38
CA ASP A 13 -4.53 -0.83 -11.53
C ASP A 13 -5.73 -1.32 -10.71
N GLY A 14 -6.23 -0.48 -9.80
CA GLY A 14 -7.43 -0.76 -9.01
C GLY A 14 -7.29 -0.45 -7.53
N LYS A 15 -8.09 -1.15 -6.71
CA LYS A 15 -8.14 -0.94 -5.25
C LYS A 15 -7.29 -1.95 -4.52
N ILE A 16 -6.31 -1.48 -3.75
CA ILE A 16 -5.42 -2.29 -2.91
C ILE A 16 -5.78 -2.06 -1.45
N GLN A 17 -6.00 -3.14 -0.69
CA GLN A 17 -6.25 -3.07 0.73
C GLN A 17 -5.33 -4.04 1.47
N ALA A 18 -4.46 -3.50 2.32
CA ALA A 18 -3.59 -4.30 3.19
C ALA A 18 -3.69 -3.83 4.64
N SER A 19 -3.82 -4.75 5.59
CA SER A 19 -4.09 -4.41 6.99
C SER A 19 -2.89 -3.91 7.78
N GLU A 20 -1.66 -4.19 7.35
CA GLU A 20 -0.44 -3.73 8.01
C GLU A 20 0.52 -3.03 7.06
N ILE A 21 1.26 -3.78 6.24
CA ILE A 21 2.38 -3.24 5.45
C ILE A 21 2.11 -3.48 3.97
N LEU A 22 2.22 -2.43 3.17
CA LEU A 22 2.29 -2.50 1.72
C LEU A 22 3.65 -2.00 1.25
N THR A 23 4.38 -2.84 0.53
CA THR A 23 5.69 -2.50 -0.04
C THR A 23 5.57 -2.37 -1.56
N LEU A 24 5.91 -1.20 -2.07
CA LEU A 24 6.08 -0.92 -3.49
C LEU A 24 7.54 -1.14 -3.85
N ARG A 25 7.81 -2.13 -4.70
CA ARG A 25 9.17 -2.42 -5.18
C ARG A 25 9.61 -1.40 -6.23
N ALA A 26 10.91 -1.36 -6.55
CA ALA A 26 11.48 -0.39 -7.50
C ALA A 26 10.82 -0.37 -8.89
N THR A 27 10.21 -1.47 -9.34
CA THR A 27 9.48 -1.56 -10.62
C THR A 27 7.96 -1.42 -10.47
N ALA A 28 7.49 -1.12 -9.27
CA ALA A 28 6.07 -1.04 -8.97
C ALA A 28 5.45 0.22 -9.58
N VAL A 29 4.34 0.05 -10.29
CA VAL A 29 3.51 1.13 -10.82
C VAL A 29 2.09 0.91 -10.34
N VAL A 30 1.64 1.71 -9.37
CA VAL A 30 0.28 1.60 -8.84
C VAL A 30 -0.57 2.76 -9.30
N GLN A 31 -1.73 2.43 -9.88
CA GLN A 31 -2.78 3.36 -10.27
C GLN A 31 -4.08 2.98 -9.55
N GLY A 32 -4.69 3.93 -8.84
CA GLY A 32 -5.96 3.71 -8.14
C GLY A 32 -5.91 4.01 -6.64
N GLU A 33 -6.66 3.24 -5.84
CA GLU A 33 -6.91 3.54 -4.43
C GLU A 33 -6.19 2.54 -3.52
N ILE A 34 -5.39 3.03 -2.57
CA ILE A 34 -4.70 2.21 -1.57
C ILE A 34 -5.29 2.49 -0.18
N LYS A 35 -5.68 1.44 0.55
CA LYS A 35 -6.07 1.51 1.96
C LYS A 35 -5.12 0.66 2.81
N ILE A 36 -4.30 1.28 3.66
CA ILE A 36 -3.25 0.60 4.43
C ILE A 36 -2.92 1.23 5.78
N SER A 37 -2.12 0.56 6.62
CA SER A 37 -1.54 1.16 7.83
C SER A 37 -0.12 1.70 7.64
N THR A 38 0.73 0.98 6.91
CA THR A 38 2.14 1.33 6.67
C THR A 38 2.47 1.18 5.19
N LEU A 39 3.02 2.23 4.58
CA LEU A 39 3.47 2.23 3.18
C LEU A 39 4.99 2.27 3.12
N ILE A 40 5.60 1.33 2.41
CA ILE A 40 7.02 1.33 2.11
C ILE A 40 7.17 1.52 0.60
N VAL A 41 7.91 2.55 0.19
CA VAL A 41 8.11 2.87 -1.23
C VAL A 41 9.60 2.77 -1.53
N GLU A 42 9.98 1.80 -2.36
CA GLU A 42 11.35 1.71 -2.86
C GLU A 42 11.62 2.81 -3.91
N PRO A 43 12.88 3.24 -4.07
CA PRO A 43 13.26 4.17 -5.13
C PRO A 43 12.87 3.62 -6.51
N ASN A 44 12.39 4.49 -7.40
CA ASN A 44 11.86 4.18 -8.74
C ASN A 44 10.41 3.63 -8.78
N ALA A 45 9.80 3.33 -7.64
CA ALA A 45 8.37 3.01 -7.62
C ALA A 45 7.52 4.24 -7.98
N LEU A 46 6.47 4.03 -8.77
CA LEU A 46 5.53 5.05 -9.19
C LEU A 46 4.16 4.80 -8.56
N PHE A 47 3.69 5.77 -7.77
CA PHE A 47 2.37 5.76 -7.19
C PHE A 47 1.54 6.92 -7.78
N ASN A 48 0.51 6.58 -8.56
CA ASN A 48 -0.37 7.49 -9.26
C ASN A 48 -1.83 7.23 -8.83
N GLY A 49 -2.18 7.66 -7.63
CA GLY A 49 -3.47 7.32 -7.05
C GLY A 49 -3.80 8.03 -5.73
N THR A 50 -4.84 7.58 -5.05
CA THR A 50 -5.21 8.04 -3.72
C THR A 50 -4.79 7.01 -2.67
N CYS A 51 -4.17 7.49 -1.59
CA CYS A 51 -3.74 6.65 -0.49
C CYS A 51 -4.47 7.09 0.79
N GLU A 52 -5.26 6.18 1.35
CA GLU A 52 -5.90 6.34 2.65
C GLU A 52 -5.14 5.50 3.68
N MET A 53 -4.45 6.17 4.58
CA MET A 53 -3.79 5.52 5.70
C MET A 53 -4.75 5.40 6.88
N PHE A 54 -4.92 4.19 7.41
CA PHE A 54 -5.63 3.95 8.65
C PHE A 54 -4.64 3.55 9.73
N ARG A 55 -4.63 4.28 10.85
CA ARG A 55 -3.99 3.77 12.05
C ARG A 55 -4.89 2.70 12.64
N LYS A 56 -4.31 1.52 12.89
CA LYS A 56 -4.79 0.69 13.98
C LYS A 56 -4.41 1.46 15.24
N ASP A 57 -5.29 2.38 15.66
CA ASP A 57 -5.15 3.06 16.94
C ASP A 57 -5.08 1.97 18.01
N ALA A 58 -3.87 1.68 18.47
CA ALA A 58 -3.66 1.11 19.77
C ALA A 58 -4.04 2.22 20.75
N SER A 59 -5.33 2.33 21.03
CA SER A 59 -5.78 2.82 22.33
C SER A 59 -5.23 1.83 23.36
N ALA A 60 -4.01 2.10 23.83
CA ALA A 60 -3.44 1.51 25.02
C ALA A 60 -3.10 2.70 25.93
N GLU A 61 -4.06 2.95 26.82
CA GLU A 61 -3.97 3.53 28.18
C GLU A 61 -3.16 4.82 28.42
#